data_AF-A0A1A6FSR6-F1
#
_entry.id   AF-A0A1A6FSR6-F1
#
_cell.length_a   1.000
_cell.length_b   1.000
_cell.length_c   1.000
_cell.angle_alpha   90.00
_cell.angle_beta   90.00
_cell.angle_gamma   90.00
#
_symmetry.space_group_name_H-M   'P 1'
#
loop_
_entity.id
_entity.type
_entity.pdbx_description
1 polymer ?
#
loop_
_entity_poly.entity_id
_entity_poly.type
_entity_poly.pdbx_seq_one_letter_code
_entity_poly.pdbx_strand_id
1 'polypeptide(L)' 'MRTWQIERRKRTRHLIELGGLVVKAGIVDLTGDDRAIIFGALLWMADKLQSDQGEHARALWTAKGKQTFGDG' A
#
# COMPACT_ATOMS: atom_id res chain seq x y z
N MET A 1 -20.58 -9.68 -21.14
CA MET A 1 -19.75 -8.46 -20.97
C MET A 1 -18.42 -8.69 -21.69
N ARG A 2 -17.89 -7.73 -22.46
CA ARG A 2 -16.64 -7.95 -23.20
C ARG A 2 -15.46 -8.10 -22.22
N THR A 3 -14.51 -8.98 -22.50
CA THR A 3 -13.35 -9.30 -21.63
C THR A 3 -12.61 -8.05 -21.14
N TRP A 4 -12.33 -7.11 -22.04
CA TRP A 4 -11.64 -5.85 -21.70
C TRP A 4 -12.36 -5.00 -20.63
N GLN A 5 -13.70 -5.04 -20.58
CA GLN A 5 -14.47 -4.30 -19.57
C GLN A 5 -14.31 -4.92 -18.19
N ILE A 6 -14.23 -6.25 -18.12
CA ILE A 6 -13.98 -6.98 -16.87
C ILE A 6 -12.58 -6.66 -16.36
N GLU A 7 -11.58 -6.68 -17.25
CA GLU A 7 -10.19 -6.36 -16.91
C GLU A 7 -10.04 -4.91 -16.43
N ARG A 8 -10.67 -3.95 -17.11
CA ARG A 8 -10.65 -2.54 -16.69
C ARG A 8 -11.27 -2.34 -15.30
N ARG A 9 -12.38 -3.02 -15.01
CA ARG A 9 -13.02 -2.95 -13.69
C ARG A 9 -12.17 -3.60 -12.60
N LYS A 10 -11.53 -4.74 -12.89
CA LYS A 10 -10.58 -5.37 -11.97
C LYS A 10 -9.40 -4.44 -11.68
N ARG A 11 -8.79 -3.85 -12.71
CA ARG A 11 -7.68 -2.89 -12.55
C ARG A 11 -8.09 -1.66 -11.73
N THR A 12 -9.24 -1.08 -12.04
CA THR A 12 -9.73 0.12 -11.32
C THR A 12 -9.96 -0.19 -9.86
N ARG A 13 -10.64 -1.32 -9.56
CA ARG A 13 -10.88 -1.77 -8.19
C ARG A 13 -9.57 -1.99 -7.43
N HIS A 14 -8.62 -2.68 -8.06
CA HIS A 14 -7.32 -2.94 -7.45
C HIS A 14 -6.56 -1.65 -7.10
N LEU A 15 -6.55 -0.65 -8.00
CA LEU A 15 -5.92 0.64 -7.72
C LEU A 15 -6.64 1.42 -6.61
N ILE A 16 -7.97 1.34 -6.53
CA ILE A 16 -8.76 1.94 -5.45
C ILE A 16 -8.44 1.25 -4.11
N GLU A 17 -8.36 -0.08 -4.09
CA GLU A 17 -8.01 -0.85 -2.89
C GLU A 17 -6.63 -0.45 -2.37
N LEU A 18 -5.63 -0.35 -3.26
CA LEU A 18 -4.28 0.11 -2.90
C LEU A 18 -4.28 1.56 -2.39
N GLY A 19 -5.00 2.47 -3.06
CA GLY A 19 -5.14 3.85 -2.59
C GLY A 19 -5.85 3.95 -1.23
N GLY A 20 -6.84 3.08 -1.00
CA GLY A 20 -7.56 2.98 0.27
C GLY A 20 -6.66 2.57 1.44
N LEU A 21 -5.59 1.79 1.21
CA LEU A 21 -4.61 1.46 2.25
C LEU A 21 -3.82 2.68 2.70
N VAL A 22 -3.47 3.59 1.78
CA VAL A 22 -2.75 4.83 2.09
C VAL A 22 -3.62 5.74 2.96
N VAL A 23 -4.91 5.85 2.65
CA VAL A 23 -5.89 6.60 3.45
C VAL A 23 -6.10 5.94 4.82
N LYS A 24 -6.34 4.62 4.87
CA LYS A 24 -6.59 3.87 6.12
C LYS A 24 -5.41 3.93 7.09
N ALA A 25 -4.19 4.03 6.57
CA ALA A 25 -2.98 4.21 7.36
C ALA A 25 -2.77 5.65 7.88
N GLY A 26 -3.69 6.58 7.60
CA GLY A 26 -3.61 7.99 8.01
C GLY A 26 -2.54 8.79 7.26
N ILE A 27 -1.91 8.23 6.23
CA ILE A 27 -0.77 8.85 5.55
C ILE A 27 -1.19 10.12 4.81
N VAL A 28 -2.38 10.15 4.20
CA VAL A 28 -2.90 11.34 3.52
C VAL A 28 -3.02 12.52 4.48
N ASP A 29 -3.60 12.29 5.66
CA ASP A 29 -3.77 13.34 6.67
C ASP A 29 -2.42 13.79 7.24
N LEU A 30 -1.52 12.85 7.55
CA LEU A 30 -0.20 13.13 8.10
C LEU A 30 0.74 13.89 7.14
N THR A 31 0.52 13.74 5.83
CA THR A 31 1.35 14.37 4.80
C THR A 31 0.68 15.57 4.15
N GLY A 32 -0.57 15.88 4.50
CA GLY A 32 -1.34 16.95 3.85
C GLY A 32 -1.59 16.70 2.36
N ASP A 33 -1.77 15.43 1.96
CA ASP A 33 -1.89 14.97 0.56
C ASP A 33 -0.69 15.35 -0.34
N ASP A 34 0.49 15.60 0.25
CA ASP A 34 1.70 15.83 -0.53
C ASP A 34 2.19 14.53 -1.19
N ARG A 35 1.92 14.42 -2.49
CA ARG A 35 2.27 13.25 -3.30
C ARG A 35 3.76 12.99 -3.36
N ALA A 36 4.61 14.00 -3.28
CA ALA A 36 6.05 13.81 -3.29
C ALA A 36 6.52 13.17 -1.98
N ILE A 37 5.95 13.58 -0.84
CA ILE A 37 6.24 12.97 0.46
C ILE A 37 5.76 11.51 0.49
N ILE A 38 4.52 11.26 0.06
CA ILE A 38 3.95 9.92 0.00
C ILE A 38 4.82 9.02 -0.89
N PHE A 39 5.17 9.50 -2.09
CA PHE A 39 5.99 8.73 -3.01
C PHE A 39 7.40 8.47 -2.47
N GLY A 40 8.03 9.46 -1.82
CA GLY A 40 9.32 9.29 -1.16
C GLY A 40 9.29 8.21 -0.05
N ALA A 41 8.23 8.17 0.75
CA ALA A 41 8.04 7.13 1.76
C ALA A 41 7.86 5.73 1.14
N LEU A 42 7.11 5.63 0.04
CA LEU A 42 6.96 4.37 -0.71
C LEU A 42 8.30 3.89 -1.28
N LEU A 43 9.12 4.80 -1.82
CA LEU A 43 10.47 4.48 -2.32
C LEU A 43 11.38 3.98 -1.18
N TRP A 44 11.38 4.66 -0.03
CA TRP A 44 12.14 4.20 1.13
C TRP A 44 11.74 2.78 1.58
N MET A 45 10.44 2.46 1.56
CA MET A 45 9.98 1.10 1.83
C MET A 45 10.46 0.10 0.78
N ALA A 46 10.44 0.47 -0.50
CA ALA A 46 10.92 -0.39 -1.58
C ALA A 46 12.43 -0.67 -1.45
N ASP A 47 13.22 0.34 -1.09
CA ASP A 47 14.67 0.19 -0.84
C ASP A 47 14.91 -0.72 0.38
N LYS A 48 14.14 -0.55 1.45
CA LYS A 48 14.25 -1.40 2.64
C LYS A 48 13.95 -2.86 2.33
N LEU A 49 12.94 -3.13 1.48
CA LEU A 49 12.58 -4.50 1.06
C LEU A 49 13.61 -5.15 0.13
N GLN A 50 14.38 -4.35 -0.61
CA GLN A 50 15.46 -4.83 -1.49
C GLN A 50 16.80 -5.00 -0.76
N SER A 51 16.93 -4.46 0.45
CA SER A 51 18.12 -4.62 1.29
C SER A 51 18.24 -6.03 1.88
N ASP A 52 19.41 -6.35 2.43
CA ASP A 52 19.68 -7.60 3.19
C ASP A 52 18.73 -7.81 4.39
N GLN A 53 18.10 -6.73 4.87
CA GLN A 53 17.11 -6.75 5.95
C GLN A 53 15.67 -6.90 5.43
N GLY A 54 15.49 -7.15 4.13
CA GLY A 54 14.19 -7.20 3.46
C GLY A 54 13.27 -8.29 4.02
N GLU A 55 13.80 -9.49 4.27
CA GLU A 55 13.01 -10.59 4.85
C GLU A 55 12.50 -10.27 6.26
N HIS A 56 13.35 -9.67 7.09
CA HIS A 56 12.95 -9.22 8.42
C HIS A 56 11.87 -8.13 8.34
N ALA A 57 12.04 -7.15 7.44
CA ALA A 57 11.06 -6.11 7.20
C ALA A 57 9.70 -6.69 6.73
N ARG A 58 9.70 -7.64 5.79
CA ARG A 58 8.49 -8.35 5.33
C ARG A 58 7.76 -9.03 6.48
N ALA A 59 8.48 -9.75 7.33
CA ALA A 59 7.90 -10.45 8.48
C ALA A 59 7.25 -9.47 9.47
N LEU A 60 7.98 -8.41 9.85
CA LEU A 60 7.50 -7.38 10.78
C LEU A 60 6.25 -6.68 10.23
N TRP A 61 6.29 -6.22 8.98
CA TRP A 61 5.18 -5.47 8.37
C TRP A 61 3.95 -6.36 8.14
N THR A 62 4.15 -7.64 7.81
CA THR A 62 3.04 -8.61 7.71
C THR A 62 2.35 -8.81 9.06
N ALA A 63 3.13 -8.97 10.13
CA ALA A 63 2.58 -9.13 11.48
C ALA A 63 1.77 -7.89 11.90
N LYS A 64 2.35 -6.69 11.71
CA LYS A 64 1.68 -5.42 12.01
C LYS A 64 0.41 -5.22 11.18
N GLY A 65 0.50 -5.49 9.88
CA GLY A 65 -0.64 -5.39 8.96
C GLY A 65 -1.79 -6.31 9.37
N LYS A 66 -1.51 -7.57 9.73
CA LYS A 66 -2.52 -8.52 10.20
C LYS A 66 -3.18 -8.06 11.51
N GLN A 67 -2.43 -7.51 12.45
CA GLN A 67 -2.98 -6.98 13.70
C GLN A 67 -3.99 -5.85 13.44
N THR A 68 -3.69 -4.94 12.50
CA THR A 68 -4.58 -3.82 12.19
C THR A 68 -5.71 -4.18 11.22
N PHE A 69 -5.59 -5.26 10.45
CA PHE A 69 -6.64 -5.76 9.56
C PHE A 69 -7.60 -6.75 10.22
N GLY A 70 -7.18 -7.44 11.28
CA GLY A 70 -7.95 -8.52 11.92
C GLY A 70 -9.04 -8.07 12.90
N ASP A 71 -9.06 -6.79 13.29
CA ASP A 71 -10.01 -6.24 14.27
C ASP A 71 -11.12 -5.37 13.63
N GLY A 72 -11.61 -5.76 12.44
CA GLY A 72 -12.68 -5.07 11.70
C GLY A 72 -13.82 -5.98 11.30
#